data_AF-A0A940S5L8-F1
#
_entry.id   AF-A0A940S5L8-F1
#
_cell.length_a   1.000
_cell.length_b   1.000
_cell.length_c   1.000
_cell.angle_alpha   90.00
_cell.angle_beta   90.00
_cell.angle_gamma   90.00
#
_symmetry.space_group_name_H-M   'P 1'
#
loop_
_entity.id
_entity.type
_entity.pdbx_description
1 polymer ?
#
loop_
_entity_poly.entity_id
_entity_poly.type
_entity_poly.pdbx_seq_one_letter_code
_entity_poly.pdbx_strand_id
1 'polypeptide(L)'
;MSARSLPETALAEAAGIAVDNGIVVDGQFRTSDPNVFAAGDCCNFQWKGARVRLESWKAAQDQGAHVAVAMLVGADAYAKVPWFWSDQYDLTLQVAGMFDMTRAGIRRETRDDTAIVFQCDAAGHLIAAAGIGPGNAVAKDLRILEKADRTRCAGWSRRIGRPVPEPQAPPESRLIRHRRDRCTTTARTSKTSAL
;
A
#
# COMPACT_ATOMS: atom_id res chain seq x y z
N MET A 1 20.89 2.12 5.19
CA MET A 1 19.73 2.82 5.75
C MET A 1 18.54 2.57 4.85
N SER A 2 17.46 1.97 5.35
CA SER A 2 16.19 1.92 4.62
C SER A 2 15.51 3.27 4.84
N ALA A 3 15.38 4.08 3.79
CA ALA A 3 14.71 5.37 3.83
C ALA A 3 13.19 5.13 3.86
N ARG A 4 12.62 5.04 5.06
CA ARG A 4 11.16 5.18 5.27
C ARG A 4 10.86 6.63 5.60
N SER A 5 9.66 7.09 5.25
CA SER A 5 9.19 8.42 5.63
C SER A 5 8.88 8.46 7.14
N LEU A 6 9.15 9.60 7.76
CA LEU A 6 8.71 9.89 9.13
C LEU A 6 7.53 10.87 9.04
N PRO A 7 6.46 10.66 9.84
CA PRO A 7 5.33 11.57 9.84
C PRO A 7 5.73 12.93 10.43
N GLU A 8 5.39 14.01 9.73
CA GLU A 8 5.59 15.36 10.25
C GLU A 8 4.54 15.66 11.32
N THR A 9 4.98 15.78 12.57
CA THR A 9 4.12 15.81 13.76
C THR A 9 4.43 16.95 14.72
N ALA A 10 5.43 17.80 14.42
CA ALA A 10 5.94 18.79 15.36
C ALA A 10 4.86 19.77 15.86
N LEU A 11 3.93 20.16 14.98
CA LEU A 11 2.81 21.04 15.35
C LEU A 11 1.81 20.36 16.29
N ALA A 12 1.53 19.08 16.07
CA ALA A 12 0.61 18.32 16.93
C ALA A 12 1.22 18.14 18.32
N GLU A 13 2.50 17.76 18.39
CA GLU A 13 3.23 17.61 19.66
C GLU A 13 3.27 18.93 20.43
N ALA A 14 3.59 20.04 19.76
CA ALA A 14 3.62 21.37 20.36
C ALA A 14 2.24 21.82 20.87
N ALA A 15 1.16 21.37 20.23
CA ALA A 15 -0.22 21.62 20.65
C ALA A 15 -0.72 20.67 21.75
N GLY A 16 0.10 19.72 22.22
CA GLY A 16 -0.31 18.70 23.19
C GLY A 16 -1.26 17.65 22.62
N ILE A 17 -1.32 17.52 21.29
CA ILE A 17 -2.10 16.48 20.62
C ILE A 17 -1.35 15.15 20.70
N ALA A 18 -2.09 14.06 20.95
CA ALA A 18 -1.52 12.72 21.03
C ALA A 18 -0.85 12.28 19.72
N VAL A 19 0.40 11.83 19.82
CA VAL A 19 1.23 11.34 18.71
C VAL A 19 1.83 9.98 19.08
N ASP A 20 1.78 9.03 18.15
CA ASP A 20 2.39 7.71 18.24
C ASP A 20 2.68 7.23 16.81
N ASN A 21 3.92 7.39 16.32
CA ASN A 21 4.28 7.13 14.92
C ASN A 21 3.25 7.76 13.93
N GLY A 22 2.84 9.00 14.20
CA GLY A 22 1.77 9.72 13.51
C GLY A 22 0.78 10.36 14.49
N ILE A 23 0.02 11.35 14.03
CA ILE A 23 -1.04 12.01 14.79
C ILE A 23 -2.16 11.00 15.05
N VAL A 24 -2.45 10.73 16.33
CA VAL A 24 -3.42 9.72 16.72
C VAL A 24 -4.84 10.25 16.53
N VAL A 25 -5.67 9.47 15.83
CA VAL A 25 -7.08 9.83 15.60
C VAL A 25 -8.08 8.73 15.94
N ASP A 26 -9.33 9.13 16.16
CA ASP A 26 -10.47 8.24 16.30
C ASP A 26 -11.05 7.77 14.94
N GLY A 27 -12.18 7.06 14.96
CA GLY A 27 -12.83 6.55 13.75
C GLY A 27 -13.39 7.64 12.81
N GLN A 28 -13.60 8.85 13.32
CA GLN A 28 -14.02 10.04 12.58
C GLN A 28 -12.84 10.95 12.21
N PHE A 29 -11.61 10.50 12.48
CA PHE A 29 -10.37 11.20 12.21
C PHE A 29 -10.17 12.47 13.08
N ARG A 30 -10.84 12.53 14.25
CA ARG A 30 -10.59 13.55 15.27
C ARG A 30 -9.37 13.20 16.10
N THR A 31 -8.57 14.20 16.43
CA THR A 31 -7.41 14.04 17.32
C THR A 31 -7.85 14.02 18.79
N SER A 32 -6.90 14.06 19.73
CA SER A 32 -7.21 14.26 21.15
C SER A 32 -7.81 15.64 21.46
N ASP A 33 -7.64 16.62 20.58
CA ASP A 33 -8.47 17.84 20.59
C ASP A 33 -9.68 17.63 19.67
N PRO A 34 -10.93 17.76 20.17
CA PRO A 34 -12.14 17.50 19.39
C PRO A 34 -12.36 18.46 18.21
N ASN A 35 -11.66 19.59 18.17
CA ASN A 35 -11.75 20.57 17.08
C ASN A 35 -10.63 20.41 16.03
N VAL A 36 -9.66 19.51 16.26
CA VAL A 36 -8.55 19.27 15.35
C VAL A 36 -8.66 17.88 14.76
N PHE A 37 -8.44 17.77 13.45
CA PHE A 37 -8.49 16.54 12.68
C PHE A 37 -7.16 16.32 11.96
N ALA A 38 -6.82 15.07 11.65
CA ALA A 38 -5.64 14.73 10.86
C ALA A 38 -5.95 13.64 9.84
N ALA A 39 -5.40 13.75 8.63
CA ALA A 39 -5.55 12.78 7.55
C ALA A 39 -4.27 12.73 6.69
N GLY A 40 -4.12 11.66 5.91
CA GLY A 40 -2.97 11.42 5.04
C GLY A 40 -1.79 10.77 5.78
N ASP A 41 -0.60 10.97 5.22
CA ASP A 41 0.62 10.26 5.61
C ASP A 41 1.04 10.46 7.08
N CYS A 42 0.62 11.57 7.71
CA CYS A 42 0.90 11.86 9.11
C CYS A 42 -0.09 11.18 10.09
N CYS A 43 -1.16 10.56 9.60
CA CYS A 43 -2.28 10.11 10.42
C CYS A 43 -2.11 8.64 10.89
N ASN A 44 -2.23 8.42 12.20
CA ASN A 44 -2.32 7.10 12.81
C ASN A 44 -3.78 6.82 13.24
N PHE A 45 -4.44 5.90 12.52
CA PHE A 45 -5.87 5.62 12.69
C PHE A 45 -6.13 4.12 12.95
N GLN A 46 -7.31 3.80 13.49
CA GLN A 46 -7.74 2.41 13.67
C GLN A 46 -8.24 1.81 12.35
N TRP A 47 -7.74 0.63 12.00
CA TRP A 47 -8.26 -0.19 10.90
C TRP A 47 -8.24 -1.67 11.28
N LYS A 48 -9.41 -2.32 11.26
CA LYS A 48 -9.60 -3.75 11.61
C LYS A 48 -8.91 -4.18 12.92
N GLY A 49 -9.01 -3.34 13.96
CA GLY A 49 -8.50 -3.64 15.31
C GLY A 49 -7.01 -3.35 15.52
N ALA A 50 -6.33 -2.77 14.53
CA ALA A 50 -4.94 -2.32 14.65
C ALA A 50 -4.81 -0.83 14.30
N ARG A 51 -3.84 -0.17 14.94
CA ARG A 51 -3.41 1.19 14.58
C ARG A 51 -2.47 1.12 13.38
N VAL A 52 -2.76 1.88 12.34
CA VAL A 52 -2.00 1.89 11.08
C VAL A 52 -1.75 3.31 10.59
N ARG A 53 -0.68 3.46 9.79
CA ARG A 53 -0.35 4.67 9.05
C ARG A 53 -0.13 4.30 7.58
N LEU A 54 -0.79 5.02 6.68
CA LEU A 54 -0.77 4.72 5.24
C LEU A 54 -0.12 5.86 4.48
N GLU A 55 0.97 5.54 3.78
CA GLU A 55 1.72 6.46 2.91
C GLU A 55 1.29 6.23 1.46
N SER A 56 0.02 6.54 1.13
CA SER A 56 -0.49 6.35 -0.23
C SER A 56 -1.40 7.48 -0.66
N TRP A 57 -1.31 7.83 -1.94
CA TRP A 57 -2.15 8.86 -2.55
C TRP A 57 -3.65 8.57 -2.34
N LYS A 58 -4.06 7.30 -2.49
CA LYS A 58 -5.46 6.91 -2.35
C LYS A 58 -5.93 7.03 -0.90
N ALA A 59 -5.10 6.65 0.06
CA ALA A 59 -5.39 6.84 1.48
C ALA A 59 -5.57 8.33 1.79
N ALA A 60 -4.65 9.20 1.38
CA ALA A 60 -4.75 10.64 1.59
C ALA A 60 -6.04 11.23 0.99
N GLN A 61 -6.38 10.86 -0.25
CA GLN A 61 -7.61 11.29 -0.90
C GLN A 61 -8.86 10.82 -0.13
N ASP A 62 -8.93 9.53 0.21
CA ASP A 62 -10.10 8.93 0.84
C ASP A 62 -10.30 9.43 2.28
N GLN A 63 -9.21 9.62 3.03
CA GLN A 63 -9.24 10.14 4.39
C GLN A 63 -9.60 11.63 4.41
N GLY A 64 -9.08 12.43 3.47
CA GLY A 64 -9.47 13.84 3.35
C GLY A 64 -10.97 14.02 3.09
N ALA A 65 -11.53 13.20 2.19
CA ALA A 65 -12.97 13.19 1.94
C ALA A 65 -13.78 12.74 3.18
N HIS A 66 -13.29 11.75 3.93
CA HIS A 66 -13.93 11.27 5.15
C HIS A 66 -13.95 12.34 6.25
N VAL A 67 -12.81 13.01 6.48
CA VAL A 67 -12.68 14.12 7.42
C VAL A 67 -13.65 15.25 7.09
N ALA A 68 -13.77 15.62 5.81
CA ALA A 68 -14.70 16.67 5.40
C ALA A 68 -16.16 16.33 5.76
N VAL A 69 -16.58 15.08 5.56
CA VAL A 69 -17.93 14.62 5.98
C VAL A 69 -18.06 14.62 7.50
N ALA A 70 -17.04 14.12 8.21
CA ALA A 70 -17.03 14.09 9.68
C ALA A 70 -17.12 15.49 10.31
N MET A 71 -16.50 16.50 9.69
CA MET A 71 -16.59 17.91 10.10
C MET A 71 -17.98 18.52 9.87
N LEU A 72 -18.62 18.20 8.74
CA LEU A 72 -19.87 18.84 8.33
C LEU A 72 -21.10 18.24 9.02
N VAL A 73 -21.18 16.92 9.07
CA VAL A 73 -22.41 16.20 9.49
C VAL A 73 -22.13 15.01 10.42
N GLY A 74 -20.85 14.74 10.72
CA GLY A 74 -20.44 13.50 11.37
C GLY A 74 -20.37 12.33 10.37
N ALA A 75 -19.54 11.34 10.67
CA ALA A 75 -19.35 10.17 9.83
C ALA A 75 -19.34 8.89 10.67
N ASP A 76 -19.67 7.75 10.08
CA ASP A 76 -19.35 6.45 10.70
C ASP A 76 -17.83 6.26 10.78
N ALA A 77 -17.40 5.26 11.55
CA ALA A 77 -15.98 4.92 11.61
C ALA A 77 -15.43 4.56 10.21
N TYR A 78 -14.26 5.11 9.87
CA TYR A 78 -13.60 4.83 8.59
C TYR A 78 -13.30 3.33 8.43
N ALA A 79 -13.82 2.75 7.35
CA ALA A 79 -13.71 1.31 7.09
C ALA A 79 -13.25 0.96 5.66
N LYS A 80 -12.77 1.95 4.88
CA LYS A 80 -12.30 1.70 3.51
C LYS A 80 -11.11 0.75 3.49
N VAL A 81 -11.02 -0.08 2.46
CA VAL A 81 -9.91 -1.01 2.25
C VAL A 81 -8.68 -0.23 1.75
N PRO A 82 -7.51 -0.36 2.39
CA PRO A 82 -6.28 0.25 1.90
C PRO A 82 -6.00 -0.21 0.46
N TRP A 83 -5.69 0.75 -0.41
CA TRP A 83 -5.36 0.48 -1.79
C TRP A 83 -4.13 1.29 -2.18
N PHE A 84 -3.20 0.66 -2.88
CA PHE A 84 -2.04 1.33 -3.46
C PHE A 84 -1.60 0.66 -4.75
N TRP A 85 -0.81 1.40 -5.53
CA TRP A 85 -0.18 0.88 -6.73
C TRP A 85 1.20 1.47 -6.89
N SER A 86 2.01 0.80 -7.72
CA SER A 86 3.30 1.28 -8.18
C SER A 86 3.42 0.89 -9.65
N ASP A 87 3.72 1.88 -10.49
CA ASP A 87 4.07 1.66 -11.89
C ASP A 87 5.59 1.52 -11.98
N GLN A 88 6.04 0.41 -12.56
CA GLN A 88 7.45 0.09 -12.77
C GLN A 88 7.62 -0.44 -14.19
N TYR A 89 8.24 0.36 -15.05
CA TYR A 89 8.29 0.11 -16.49
C TYR A 89 6.87 -0.08 -17.05
N ASP A 90 6.65 -1.11 -17.87
CA ASP A 90 5.37 -1.42 -18.49
C ASP A 90 4.42 -2.21 -17.56
N LEU A 91 4.80 -2.40 -16.30
CA LEU A 91 4.03 -3.16 -15.31
C LEU A 91 3.48 -2.26 -14.21
N THR A 92 2.24 -2.53 -13.81
CA THR A 92 1.60 -1.95 -12.63
C THR A 92 1.44 -3.04 -11.58
N LEU A 93 2.03 -2.81 -10.41
CA LEU A 93 1.72 -3.54 -9.18
C LEU A 93 0.54 -2.86 -8.51
N GLN A 94 -0.51 -3.60 -8.17
CA GLN A 94 -1.63 -3.12 -7.37
C GLN A 94 -1.77 -4.00 -6.14
N VAL A 95 -2.11 -3.37 -5.02
CA VAL A 95 -2.30 -4.06 -3.74
C VAL A 95 -3.52 -3.48 -3.04
N ALA A 96 -4.35 -4.39 -2.56
CA ALA A 96 -5.56 -4.09 -1.82
C ALA A 96 -5.56 -4.86 -0.50
N GLY A 97 -5.97 -4.20 0.57
CA GLY A 97 -5.92 -4.74 1.93
C GLY A 97 -4.52 -4.74 2.54
N MET A 98 -4.40 -5.42 3.69
CA MET A 98 -3.15 -5.52 4.44
C MET A 98 -2.75 -6.98 4.56
N PHE A 99 -1.55 -7.30 4.07
CA PHE A 99 -1.02 -8.66 4.18
C PHE A 99 -0.52 -8.93 5.60
N ASP A 100 -0.89 -10.09 6.13
CA ASP A 100 -0.29 -10.70 7.31
C ASP A 100 0.95 -11.48 6.89
N MET A 101 2.13 -10.97 7.22
CA MET A 101 3.41 -11.58 6.82
C MET A 101 3.67 -12.95 7.46
N THR A 102 2.85 -13.36 8.43
CA THR A 102 2.93 -14.70 9.06
C THR A 102 2.08 -15.75 8.35
N ARG A 103 1.33 -15.38 7.31
CA ARG A 103 0.39 -16.27 6.61
C ARG A 103 0.76 -16.46 5.15
N ALA A 104 0.62 -17.69 4.67
CA ALA A 104 0.78 -18.00 3.26
C ALA A 104 -0.29 -17.32 2.40
N GLY A 105 0.11 -16.89 1.20
CA GLY A 105 -0.81 -16.46 0.15
C GLY A 105 -1.29 -17.62 -0.72
N ILE A 106 -2.29 -17.38 -1.55
CA ILE A 106 -2.81 -18.27 -2.58
C ILE A 106 -2.54 -17.61 -3.93
N ARG A 107 -1.74 -18.25 -4.78
CA ARG A 107 -1.43 -17.73 -6.12
C ARG A 107 -2.49 -18.19 -7.09
N ARG A 108 -3.06 -17.25 -7.84
CA ARG A 108 -3.87 -17.58 -9.01
C ARG A 108 -2.99 -17.66 -10.23
N GLU A 109 -3.09 -18.77 -10.96
CA GLU A 109 -2.51 -18.87 -12.30
C GLU A 109 -3.31 -17.95 -13.22
N THR A 110 -2.59 -17.07 -13.91
CA THR A 110 -3.13 -16.11 -14.84
C THR A 110 -2.41 -16.27 -16.18
N ARG A 111 -2.99 -15.69 -17.25
CA ARG A 111 -2.36 -15.71 -18.58
C ARG A 111 -1.13 -14.78 -18.60
N ASP A 112 -0.29 -14.93 -19.63
CA ASP A 112 1.03 -14.32 -19.74
C ASP A 112 1.11 -12.84 -19.28
N ASP A 113 2.22 -12.52 -18.62
CA ASP A 113 2.60 -11.24 -18.00
C ASP A 113 1.76 -10.74 -16.83
N THR A 114 0.86 -11.57 -16.28
CA THR A 114 0.15 -11.25 -15.04
C THR A 114 0.44 -12.26 -13.94
N ALA A 115 0.40 -11.81 -12.68
CA ALA A 115 0.38 -12.70 -11.51
C ALA A 115 -0.45 -12.07 -10.41
N ILE A 116 -1.28 -12.88 -9.74
CA ILE A 116 -2.10 -12.43 -8.61
C ILE A 116 -1.94 -13.37 -7.42
N VAL A 117 -1.79 -12.78 -6.24
CA VAL A 117 -1.75 -13.45 -4.95
C VAL A 117 -2.91 -12.92 -4.09
N PHE A 118 -3.63 -13.84 -3.46
CA PHE A 118 -4.69 -13.56 -2.49
C PHE A 118 -4.26 -14.02 -1.10
N GLN A 119 -4.75 -13.40 -0.03
CA GLN A 119 -4.53 -13.87 1.33
C GLN A 119 -5.85 -13.89 2.10
N CYS A 120 -6.02 -14.92 2.92
CA CYS A 120 -7.23 -15.14 3.71
C CYS A 120 -6.90 -15.20 5.20
N ASP A 121 -7.84 -14.82 6.05
CA ASP A 121 -7.77 -15.05 7.49
C ASP A 121 -7.98 -16.55 7.83
N ALA A 122 -7.87 -16.89 9.12
CA ALA A 122 -8.09 -18.25 9.60
C ALA A 122 -9.52 -18.77 9.39
N ALA A 123 -10.52 -17.88 9.27
CA ALA A 123 -11.91 -18.22 8.98
C ALA A 123 -12.17 -18.36 7.46
N GLY A 124 -11.16 -18.10 6.63
CA GLY A 124 -11.21 -18.17 5.18
C GLY A 124 -11.81 -16.93 4.52
N HIS A 125 -11.88 -15.78 5.18
CA HIS A 125 -12.27 -14.52 4.55
C HIS A 125 -11.08 -13.87 3.86
N LEU A 126 -11.32 -13.25 2.70
CA LEU A 126 -10.29 -12.54 1.95
C LEU A 126 -9.88 -11.26 2.71
N ILE A 127 -8.60 -11.11 3.01
CA ILE A 127 -8.06 -9.96 3.76
C ILE A 127 -7.14 -9.07 2.92
N ALA A 128 -6.47 -9.63 1.92
CA ALA A 128 -5.59 -8.89 1.04
C ALA A 128 -5.42 -9.56 -0.32
N ALA A 129 -5.02 -8.78 -1.31
CA ALA A 129 -4.66 -9.25 -2.63
C ALA A 129 -3.62 -8.32 -3.25
N ALA A 130 -2.70 -8.90 -4.00
CA ALA A 130 -1.69 -8.19 -4.76
C ALA A 130 -1.65 -8.76 -6.17
N GLY A 131 -1.53 -7.90 -7.17
CA GLY A 131 -1.43 -8.30 -8.56
C GLY A 131 -0.42 -7.46 -9.30
N ILE A 132 0.31 -8.06 -10.23
CA ILE A 132 1.19 -7.36 -11.17
C ILE A 132 0.79 -7.72 -12.60
N GLY A 133 0.82 -6.73 -13.49
CA GLY A 133 0.57 -6.92 -14.91
C GLY A 133 0.63 -5.63 -15.71
N PRO A 134 0.45 -5.69 -17.04
CA PRO A 134 0.46 -4.51 -17.88
C PRO A 134 -0.74 -3.60 -17.57
N GLY A 135 -0.45 -2.34 -17.24
CA GLY A 135 -1.44 -1.34 -16.86
C GLY A 135 -2.45 -1.85 -15.82
N ASN A 136 -3.75 -1.66 -16.08
CA ASN A 136 -4.79 -2.03 -15.12
C ASN A 136 -5.29 -3.49 -15.22
N ALA A 137 -4.51 -4.39 -15.83
CA ALA A 137 -4.92 -5.77 -16.10
C ALA A 137 -5.44 -6.53 -14.87
N VAL A 138 -4.88 -6.25 -13.68
CA VAL A 138 -5.22 -6.93 -12.42
C VAL A 138 -6.24 -6.17 -11.57
N ALA A 139 -6.52 -4.90 -11.86
CA ALA A 139 -7.34 -4.03 -11.00
C ALA A 139 -8.74 -4.61 -10.74
N LYS A 140 -9.38 -5.14 -11.80
CA LYS A 140 -10.74 -5.71 -11.73
C LYS A 140 -10.80 -6.91 -10.80
N ASP A 141 -9.75 -7.72 -10.77
CA ASP A 141 -9.68 -8.89 -9.89
C ASP A 141 -9.51 -8.49 -8.42
N LEU A 142 -8.74 -7.42 -8.15
CA LEU A 142 -8.51 -6.93 -6.79
C LEU A 142 -9.71 -6.17 -6.22
N ARG A 143 -10.54 -5.53 -7.07
CA ARG A 143 -11.75 -4.79 -6.64
C ARG A 143 -12.76 -5.63 -5.88
N ILE A 144 -12.63 -6.95 -5.91
CA ILE A 144 -13.43 -7.81 -5.04
C ILE A 144 -13.28 -7.44 -3.57
N LEU A 145 -12.09 -7.00 -3.14
CA LEU A 145 -11.81 -6.62 -1.75
C LEU A 145 -12.64 -5.43 -1.29
N GLU A 146 -12.98 -4.49 -2.17
CA GLU A 146 -13.85 -3.36 -1.84
C GLU A 146 -15.28 -3.80 -1.51
N LYS A 147 -15.69 -5.00 -1.95
CA LYS A 147 -17.02 -5.57 -1.74
C LYS A 147 -17.04 -6.64 -0.64
N ALA A 148 -15.90 -6.90 0.00
CA ALA A 148 -15.60 -8.17 0.66
C ALA A 148 -15.67 -8.15 2.19
N ASP A 149 -16.56 -7.39 2.81
CA ASP A 149 -16.72 -7.45 4.28
C ASP A 149 -17.01 -8.90 4.77
N ARG A 150 -17.46 -9.81 3.89
CA ARG A 150 -17.69 -11.24 4.19
C ARG A 150 -17.31 -12.23 3.08
N THR A 151 -16.45 -11.87 2.12
CA THR A 151 -16.14 -12.77 0.99
C THR A 151 -15.23 -13.92 1.43
N ARG A 152 -15.72 -15.16 1.29
CA ARG A 152 -14.95 -16.39 1.56
C ARG A 152 -14.06 -16.78 0.39
N CYS A 153 -12.81 -17.11 0.67
CA CYS A 153 -11.86 -17.67 -0.30
C CYS A 153 -12.29 -19.04 -0.85
N ALA A 154 -13.02 -19.85 -0.07
CA ALA A 154 -13.51 -21.16 -0.52
C ALA A 154 -14.46 -21.08 -1.73
N GLY A 155 -15.28 -20.02 -1.84
CA GLY A 155 -16.11 -19.78 -3.03
C GLY A 155 -15.29 -19.46 -4.28
N TRP A 156 -14.02 -19.09 -4.09
CA TRP A 156 -13.07 -18.77 -5.13
C TRP A 156 -12.06 -19.88 -5.39
N SER A 157 -11.89 -20.86 -4.49
CA SER A 157 -10.96 -22.02 -4.59
C SER A 157 -11.01 -22.78 -5.92
N ARG A 158 -12.16 -22.80 -6.62
CA ARG A 158 -12.28 -23.39 -7.98
C ARG A 158 -11.73 -22.50 -9.10
N ARG A 159 -11.41 -21.23 -8.80
CA ARG A 159 -10.86 -20.17 -9.67
C ARG A 159 -9.50 -19.64 -9.22
N ILE A 160 -9.11 -19.80 -7.96
CA ILE A 160 -7.82 -19.38 -7.40
C ILE A 160 -6.92 -20.61 -7.25
N GLY A 161 -5.68 -20.45 -7.72
CA GLY A 161 -4.73 -21.54 -7.92
C GLY A 161 -4.09 -22.04 -6.63
N ARG A 162 -2.85 -22.52 -6.75
CA ARG A 162 -2.14 -23.25 -5.69
C ARG A 162 -1.65 -22.32 -4.55
N PRO A 163 -1.47 -22.84 -3.32
CA PRO A 163 -0.80 -22.11 -2.25
C PRO A 163 0.56 -21.56 -2.71
N VAL A 164 0.88 -20.32 -2.35
CA VAL A 164 2.23 -19.77 -2.50
C VAL A 164 3.09 -20.50 -1.47
N PRO A 165 4.22 -21.13 -1.85
CA PRO A 165 5.16 -21.67 -0.88
C PRO A 165 5.62 -20.58 0.07
N GLU A 166 5.81 -20.94 1.34
CA GLU A 166 6.28 -20.03 2.38
C GLU A 166 7.55 -19.27 1.92
N PRO A 167 7.72 -17.98 2.23
CA PRO A 167 8.90 -17.23 1.83
C PRO A 167 10.14 -17.94 2.39
N GLN A 168 10.86 -18.64 1.51
CA GLN A 168 12.15 -19.22 1.86
C GLN A 168 13.08 -18.06 2.21
N ALA A 169 13.85 -18.22 3.30
CA ALA A 169 14.92 -17.27 3.62
C ALA A 169 15.73 -17.00 2.35
N PRO A 170 16.02 -15.73 2.01
CA PRO A 170 16.72 -15.42 0.79
C PRO A 170 18.02 -16.24 0.77
N PRO A 171 18.32 -16.96 -0.33
CA PRO A 171 19.55 -17.72 -0.41
C PRO A 171 20.71 -16.76 -0.18
N GLU A 172 21.59 -17.10 0.77
CA GLU A 172 22.79 -16.32 1.01
C GLU A 172 23.58 -16.22 -0.30
N SER A 173 23.69 -14.98 -0.82
CA SER A 173 24.50 -14.58 -1.97
C SER A 173 24.13 -15.17 -3.35
N ARG A 174 23.19 -14.51 -4.03
CA ARG A 174 23.41 -14.13 -5.44
C ARG A 174 23.34 -12.61 -5.53
N LEU A 175 24.49 -11.98 -5.28
CA LEU A 175 24.77 -10.64 -5.78
C LEU A 175 24.39 -10.60 -7.26
N ILE A 176 23.39 -9.79 -7.59
CA ILE A 176 23.11 -9.36 -8.96
C ILE A 176 24.43 -8.78 -9.46
N ARG A 177 25.16 -9.53 -10.30
CA ARG A 177 26.32 -8.98 -11.01
C ARG A 177 25.76 -7.93 -11.94
N HIS A 178 25.83 -6.66 -11.54
CA HIS A 178 25.62 -5.54 -12.43
C HIS A 178 26.50 -5.74 -13.67
N ARG A 179 25.85 -6.03 -14.80
CA ARG A 179 26.48 -5.94 -16.11
C ARG A 179 26.78 -4.46 -16.32
N ARG A 180 28.02 -4.05 -16.06
CA ARG A 180 28.52 -2.73 -16.46
C ARG A 180 28.62 -2.74 -17.98
N ASP A 181 27.50 -2.57 -18.66
CA ASP A 181 27.53 -2.21 -20.07
C ASP A 181 27.90 -0.72 -20.17
N ARG A 182 29.01 -0.50 -20.87
CA ARG A 182 29.75 0.75 -21.03
C ARG A 182 28.84 1.88 -21.51
N CYS A 183 28.60 2.87 -20.64
CA CYS A 183 28.27 4.22 -21.09
C CYS A 183 29.59 4.95 -21.38
N THR A 184 30.08 4.88 -22.62
CA THR A 184 31.16 5.75 -23.09
C THR A 184 30.58 7.13 -23.37
N THR A 185 30.66 8.02 -22.40
CA THR A 185 30.51 9.46 -22.64
C THR A 185 31.76 9.95 -23.37
N THR A 186 31.67 10.18 -24.67
CA THR A 186 32.64 10.98 -25.40
C THR A 186 32.53 12.43 -24.91
N ALA A 187 33.44 12.82 -24.02
CA ALA A 187 33.69 14.22 -23.71
C ALA A 187 34.28 14.90 -24.95
N ARG A 188 33.55 15.84 -25.55
CA ARG A 188 34.09 16.74 -26.57
C ARG A 188 34.48 18.04 -25.87
N THR A 189 35.78 18.21 -25.67
CA THR A 189 36.41 19.44 -25.15
C THR A 189 36.32 20.57 -26.18
N SER A 190 36.03 21.76 -25.67
CA SER A 190 36.05 23.06 -26.33
C SER A 190 37.41 23.42 -26.94
N LYS A 191 37.39 24.13 -28.08
CA LYS A 191 38.47 25.05 -28.50
C LYS A 191 37.90 26.30 -29.20
N THR A 192 38.27 27.43 -28.62
CA THR A 192 38.31 28.83 -29.08
C THR A 192 38.91 29.00 -30.48
N SER A 193 38.34 29.87 -31.33
CA SER A 193 38.98 31.13 -31.80
C SER A 193 38.19 31.85 -32.91
N ALA A 194 38.07 33.18 -32.73
CA ALA A 194 38.06 34.28 -33.70
C ALA A 194 37.40 34.10 -35.09
N LEU A 195 36.31 34.85 -35.32
CA LEU A 195 36.31 36.17 -35.96
C LEU A 195 34.97 36.88 -35.67
#